data_AF-A0A6B1G7W9-F1
#
_entry.id   AF-A0A6B1G7W9-F1
#
_cell.length_a   1.000
_cell.length_b   1.000
_cell.length_c   1.000
_cell.angle_alpha   90.00
_cell.angle_beta   90.00
_cell.angle_gamma   90.00
#
_symmetry.space_group_name_H-M   'P 1'
#
loop_
_entity.id
_entity.type
_entity.pdbx_description
1 polymer ?
#
loop_
_entity_poly.entity_id
_entity_poly.type
_entity_poly.pdbx_seq_one_letter_code
_entity_poly.pdbx_strand_id
1 'polypeptide(L)'
;MDEYPMADESYARESLVAALRDRGISYLAPSDAVARKMPESHEQLLRALLLQDDSRLRLAIVPLLLRHPGISASVPHLAASLDDVALLDLQTLYMAAVYLQRNWRSRLSIYLDDMTLLPDLFSHHMGLPLPDERFGKTGLVELADAWQARSQYPFERLQALNNTIELFFGQLKLEKSNRSHAPEM
;
A
#
# COMPACT_ATOMS: atom_id res chain seq x y z
N MET A 1 14.97 -22.02 -18.39
CA MET A 1 16.11 -21.17 -18.00
C MET A 1 15.84 -19.87 -18.71
N ASP A 2 14.99 -19.04 -18.12
CA ASP A 2 14.63 -17.73 -18.65
C ASP A 2 15.25 -16.72 -17.71
N GLU A 3 16.44 -16.25 -18.09
CA GLU A 3 17.00 -15.01 -17.58
C GLU A 3 16.08 -13.88 -18.05
N TYR A 4 15.18 -13.42 -17.19
CA TYR A 4 14.57 -12.12 -17.38
C TYR A 4 15.62 -11.08 -17.00
N PRO A 5 16.14 -10.26 -17.94
CA PRO A 5 16.79 -9.04 -17.54
C PRO A 5 15.68 -8.18 -16.93
N MET A 6 15.64 -8.12 -15.60
CA MET A 6 14.86 -7.11 -14.89
C MET A 6 15.55 -5.78 -15.19
N ALA A 7 15.30 -5.26 -16.39
CA ALA A 7 15.63 -3.90 -16.73
C ALA A 7 15.06 -3.03 -15.62
N ASP A 8 15.89 -2.11 -15.15
CA ASP A 8 15.51 -1.05 -14.22
C ASP A 8 14.48 -0.15 -14.92
N GLU A 9 13.24 -0.65 -15.00
CA GLU A 9 12.16 0.02 -15.67
C GLU A 9 11.66 1.13 -14.76
N SER A 10 12.30 2.29 -14.88
CA SER A 10 11.84 3.50 -14.24
C SER A 10 10.53 3.96 -14.89
N TYR A 11 9.44 3.90 -14.11
CA TYR A 11 8.13 4.39 -14.53
C TYR A 11 7.99 5.87 -14.15
N ALA A 12 7.47 6.68 -15.08
CA ALA A 12 7.13 8.06 -14.78
C ALA A 12 6.00 8.12 -13.74
N ARG A 13 6.05 9.10 -12.84
CA ARG A 13 5.04 9.37 -11.80
C ARG A 13 3.60 9.30 -12.31
N GLU A 14 3.31 9.93 -13.44
CA GLU A 14 1.98 9.96 -14.05
C GLU A 14 1.48 8.57 -14.44
N SER A 15 2.39 7.68 -14.87
CA SER A 15 2.03 6.31 -15.24
C SER A 15 1.75 5.45 -14.02
N LEU A 16 2.47 5.66 -12.92
CA LEU A 16 2.18 5.00 -11.64
C LEU A 16 0.86 5.47 -11.03
N VAL A 17 0.58 6.77 -11.10
CA VAL A 17 -0.71 7.34 -10.69
C VAL A 17 -1.86 6.75 -11.51
N ALA A 18 -1.71 6.67 -12.84
CA ALA A 18 -2.70 6.02 -13.69
C ALA A 18 -2.86 4.53 -13.34
N ALA A 19 -1.76 3.81 -13.09
CA ALA A 19 -1.79 2.39 -12.73
C ALA A 19 -2.45 2.10 -11.38
N LEU A 20 -2.25 3.01 -10.42
CA LEU A 20 -2.95 3.03 -9.13
C LEU A 20 -4.45 3.29 -9.32
N ARG A 21 -4.81 4.28 -10.16
CA ARG A 21 -6.21 4.61 -10.45
C ARG A 21 -6.95 3.44 -11.08
N ASP A 22 -6.35 2.77 -12.06
CA ASP A 22 -6.93 1.59 -12.72
C ASP A 22 -7.15 0.43 -11.74
N ARG A 23 -6.42 0.43 -10.62
CA ARG A 23 -6.57 -0.51 -9.49
C ARG A 23 -7.40 0.09 -8.35
N GLY A 24 -8.14 1.17 -8.60
CA GLY A 24 -9.06 1.76 -7.64
C GLY A 24 -8.37 2.55 -6.52
N ILE A 25 -7.20 3.14 -6.77
CA ILE A 25 -6.52 4.09 -5.88
C ILE A 25 -6.38 5.43 -6.61
N SER A 26 -7.30 6.36 -6.37
CA SER A 26 -7.46 7.59 -7.15
C SER A 26 -7.25 8.90 -6.36
N TYR A 27 -7.05 8.84 -5.04
CA TYR A 27 -6.89 10.06 -4.22
C TYR A 27 -5.57 10.83 -4.43
N LEU A 28 -4.61 10.31 -5.22
CA LEU A 28 -3.24 10.84 -5.34
C LEU A 28 -3.01 11.87 -6.47
N ALA A 29 -3.94 12.08 -7.42
CA ALA A 29 -3.77 13.09 -8.47
C ALA A 29 -5.07 13.38 -9.26
N PRO A 30 -5.12 14.50 -10.03
CA PRO A 30 -6.29 14.87 -10.83
C PRO A 30 -6.60 13.87 -11.95
N SER A 31 -7.85 13.89 -12.41
CA SER A 31 -8.49 12.88 -13.29
C SER A 31 -7.80 12.66 -14.65
N ASP A 32 -6.77 13.43 -14.98
CA ASP A 32 -6.28 13.61 -16.35
C ASP A 32 -4.87 12.99 -16.54
N ALA A 33 -4.34 12.26 -15.56
CA ALA A 33 -3.07 11.57 -15.72
C ALA A 33 -3.17 10.53 -16.87
N VAL A 34 -2.40 10.77 -17.93
CA VAL A 34 -2.28 9.87 -19.09
C VAL A 34 -0.98 9.10 -18.97
N ALA A 35 -1.07 7.77 -18.88
CA ALA A 35 0.11 6.93 -18.83
C ALA A 35 0.78 6.80 -20.20
N ARG A 36 2.11 6.83 -20.22
CA ARG A 36 2.90 6.47 -21.41
C ARG A 36 3.24 4.98 -21.44
N LYS A 37 3.50 4.40 -20.27
CA LYS A 37 3.80 2.97 -20.08
C LYS A 37 3.37 2.58 -18.67
N MET A 38 2.51 1.56 -18.53
CA MET A 38 1.95 1.16 -17.23
C MET A 38 2.55 -0.18 -16.78
N PRO A 39 2.77 -0.38 -15.47
CA PRO A 39 3.08 -1.70 -14.93
C PRO A 39 1.95 -2.70 -15.26
N GLU A 40 2.33 -3.80 -15.89
CA GLU A 40 1.42 -4.85 -16.35
C GLU A 40 0.93 -5.71 -15.19
N SER A 41 1.78 -5.93 -14.18
CA SER A 41 1.47 -6.74 -13.00
C SER A 41 1.44 -5.94 -11.70
N HIS A 42 0.78 -6.49 -10.67
CA HIS A 42 0.81 -5.94 -9.31
C HIS A 42 2.22 -5.92 -8.72
N GLU A 43 3.02 -6.94 -9.03
CA GLU A 43 4.40 -7.04 -8.57
C GLU A 43 5.28 -5.94 -9.17
N GLN A 44 5.15 -5.69 -10.49
CA GLN A 44 5.84 -4.58 -11.16
C GLN A 44 5.41 -3.24 -10.58
N LEU A 45 4.11 -3.06 -10.31
CA LEU A 45 3.61 -1.84 -9.69
C LEU A 45 4.19 -1.64 -8.28
N LEU A 46 4.17 -2.67 -7.43
CA LEU A 46 4.76 -2.60 -6.08
C LEU A 46 6.25 -2.23 -6.14
N ARG A 47 7.03 -2.92 -6.99
CA ARG A 47 8.45 -2.63 -7.18
C ARG A 47 8.66 -1.18 -7.63
N ALA A 48 7.93 -0.75 -8.65
CA ALA A 48 8.07 0.60 -9.19
C ALA A 48 7.67 1.68 -8.18
N LEU A 49 6.65 1.44 -7.35
CA LEU A 49 6.24 2.34 -6.27
C LEU A 49 7.30 2.44 -5.18
N LEU A 50 7.90 1.32 -4.75
CA LEU A 50 8.95 1.31 -3.73
C LEU A 50 10.15 2.17 -4.12
N LEU A 51 10.52 2.14 -5.40
CA LEU A 51 11.67 2.87 -5.94
C LEU A 51 11.39 4.37 -6.21
N GLN A 52 10.17 4.86 -5.99
CA GLN A 52 9.88 6.29 -6.17
C GLN A 52 10.45 7.12 -5.03
N ASP A 53 10.98 8.31 -5.32
CA ASP A 53 11.37 9.30 -4.30
C ASP A 53 10.16 9.96 -3.60
N ASP A 54 9.02 10.04 -4.30
CA ASP A 54 7.78 10.63 -3.76
C ASP A 54 7.18 9.71 -2.68
N SER A 55 7.25 10.16 -1.42
CA SER A 55 6.74 9.42 -0.27
C SER A 55 5.24 9.13 -0.35
N ARG A 56 4.45 9.97 -1.03
CA ARG A 56 3.01 9.74 -1.20
C ARG A 56 2.73 8.59 -2.14
N LEU A 57 3.55 8.41 -3.18
CA LEU A 57 3.47 7.25 -4.08
C LEU A 57 3.88 5.97 -3.35
N ARG A 58 4.99 6.00 -2.59
CA ARG A 58 5.39 4.85 -1.76
C ARG A 58 4.28 4.43 -0.80
N LEU A 59 3.68 5.40 -0.09
CA LEU A 59 2.58 5.15 0.84
C LEU A 59 1.31 4.58 0.16
N ALA A 60 1.12 4.79 -1.14
CA ALA A 60 0.01 4.23 -1.91
C ALA A 60 0.00 2.70 -1.94
N ILE A 61 1.13 2.05 -1.64
CA ILE A 61 1.23 0.60 -1.48
C ILE A 61 0.26 0.11 -0.39
N VAL A 62 0.07 0.88 0.68
CA VAL A 62 -0.81 0.49 1.79
C VAL A 62 -2.26 0.31 1.33
N PRO A 63 -2.95 1.33 0.77
CA PRO A 63 -4.31 1.14 0.30
C PRO A 63 -4.42 0.22 -0.92
N LEU A 64 -3.37 0.10 -1.74
CA LEU A 64 -3.32 -0.90 -2.81
C LEU A 64 -3.45 -2.33 -2.23
N LEU A 65 -2.67 -2.66 -1.19
CA LEU A 65 -2.74 -3.95 -0.50
C LEU A 65 -4.08 -4.16 0.21
N LEU A 66 -4.65 -3.11 0.81
CA LEU A 66 -5.96 -3.19 1.46
C LEU A 66 -7.09 -3.46 0.46
N ARG A 67 -7.00 -2.86 -0.73
CA ARG A 67 -8.01 -3.04 -1.79
C ARG A 67 -7.86 -4.36 -2.52
N HIS A 68 -6.64 -4.86 -2.66
CA HIS A 68 -6.32 -6.08 -3.38
C HIS A 68 -5.49 -7.02 -2.49
N PRO A 69 -6.10 -7.66 -1.48
CA PRO A 69 -5.38 -8.49 -0.52
C PRO A 69 -4.66 -9.69 -1.17
N GLY A 70 -5.11 -10.14 -2.36
CA GLY A 70 -4.46 -11.18 -3.15
C GLY A 70 -3.03 -10.85 -3.58
N ILE A 71 -2.64 -9.57 -3.60
CA ILE A 71 -1.25 -9.14 -3.89
C ILE A 71 -0.28 -9.69 -2.84
N SER A 72 -0.74 -9.97 -1.61
CA SER A 72 0.09 -10.51 -0.53
C SER A 72 0.82 -11.82 -0.90
N ALA A 73 0.25 -12.62 -1.82
CA ALA A 73 0.89 -13.85 -2.29
C ALA A 73 2.20 -13.61 -3.04
N SER A 74 2.36 -12.46 -3.70
CA SER A 74 3.56 -12.09 -4.46
C SER A 74 4.62 -11.41 -3.59
N VAL A 75 4.28 -10.96 -2.38
CA VAL A 75 5.18 -10.19 -1.51
C VAL A 75 6.45 -10.96 -1.12
N PRO A 76 6.40 -12.25 -0.74
CA PRO A 76 7.61 -13.01 -0.44
C PRO A 76 8.55 -13.16 -1.64
N HIS A 77 8.00 -13.34 -2.85
CA HIS A 77 8.81 -13.44 -4.07
C HIS A 77 9.49 -12.11 -4.40
N LEU A 78 8.73 -11.00 -4.33
CA LEU A 78 9.28 -9.67 -4.52
C LEU A 78 10.40 -9.38 -3.51
N ALA A 79 10.15 -9.66 -2.23
CA ALA A 79 11.10 -9.46 -1.14
C ALA A 79 12.45 -10.16 -1.37
N ALA A 80 12.44 -11.37 -1.93
CA ALA A 80 13.67 -12.12 -2.23
C ALA A 80 14.55 -11.48 -3.34
N SER A 81 14.01 -10.51 -4.09
CA SER A 81 14.69 -9.86 -5.22
C SER A 81 15.07 -8.40 -4.97
N LEU A 82 14.78 -7.87 -3.78
CA LEU A 82 15.07 -6.48 -3.40
C LEU A 82 16.41 -6.37 -2.66
N ASP A 83 17.04 -5.21 -2.76
CA ASP A 83 18.14 -4.86 -1.86
C ASP A 83 17.63 -4.60 -0.42
N ASP A 84 18.54 -4.52 0.53
CA ASP A 84 18.20 -4.41 1.96
C ASP A 84 17.34 -3.17 2.27
N VAL A 85 17.54 -2.06 1.55
CA VAL A 85 16.81 -0.80 1.80
C VAL A 85 15.38 -0.93 1.27
N ALA A 86 15.21 -1.35 0.03
CA ALA A 86 13.91 -1.55 -0.60
C ALA A 86 13.12 -2.68 0.08
N LEU A 87 13.80 -3.75 0.53
CA LEU A 87 13.21 -4.82 1.32
C LEU A 87 12.64 -4.28 2.63
N LEU A 88 13.40 -3.47 3.35
CA LEU A 88 12.96 -2.89 4.61
C LEU A 88 11.76 -1.96 4.43
N ASP A 89 11.75 -1.16 3.36
CA ASP A 89 10.61 -0.32 3.00
C ASP A 89 9.38 -1.16 2.63
N LEU A 90 9.54 -2.24 1.87
CA LEU A 90 8.46 -3.18 1.55
C LEU A 90 7.88 -3.80 2.82
N GLN A 91 8.72 -4.34 3.70
CA GLN A 91 8.30 -4.94 4.97
C GLN A 91 7.54 -3.92 5.83
N THR A 92 8.05 -2.70 5.91
CA THR A 92 7.44 -1.61 6.68
C THR A 92 6.05 -1.25 6.14
N LEU A 93 5.93 -1.02 4.83
CA LEU A 93 4.65 -0.64 4.21
C LEU A 93 3.65 -1.80 4.23
N TYR A 94 4.12 -3.03 4.03
CA TYR A 94 3.28 -4.23 4.13
C TYR A 94 2.72 -4.40 5.55
N MET A 95 3.58 -4.33 6.57
CA MET A 95 3.13 -4.45 7.97
C MET A 95 2.24 -3.28 8.37
N ALA A 96 2.46 -2.07 7.85
CA ALA A 96 1.55 -0.95 8.06
C ALA A 96 0.15 -1.27 7.50
N ALA A 97 0.07 -1.86 6.31
CA ALA A 97 -1.22 -2.29 5.73
C ALA A 97 -1.89 -3.38 6.60
N VAL A 98 -1.13 -4.37 7.07
CA VAL A 98 -1.63 -5.42 7.97
C VAL A 98 -2.21 -4.80 9.24
N TYR A 99 -1.46 -3.95 9.96
CA TYR A 99 -1.95 -3.34 11.20
C TYR A 99 -3.13 -2.39 10.96
N LEU A 100 -3.10 -1.59 9.90
CA LEU A 100 -4.21 -0.71 9.54
C LEU A 100 -5.47 -1.51 9.19
N GLN A 101 -5.34 -2.65 8.51
CA GLN A 101 -6.49 -3.52 8.21
C GLN A 101 -7.14 -4.04 9.49
N ARG A 102 -6.34 -4.43 10.49
CA ARG A 102 -6.84 -4.88 11.80
C ARG A 102 -7.52 -3.76 12.55
N ASN A 103 -6.87 -2.60 12.61
CA ASN A 103 -7.34 -1.44 13.38
C ASN A 103 -8.65 -0.88 12.80
N TRP A 104 -8.80 -0.93 11.49
CA TRP A 104 -9.95 -0.36 10.78
C TRP A 104 -10.90 -1.39 10.19
N ARG A 105 -10.82 -2.66 10.62
CA ARG A 105 -11.54 -3.79 10.03
C ARG A 105 -13.03 -3.51 9.81
N SER A 106 -13.72 -3.05 10.84
CA SER A 106 -15.17 -2.78 10.80
C SER A 106 -15.53 -1.64 9.84
N ARG A 107 -14.66 -0.64 9.68
CA ARG A 107 -14.90 0.47 8.76
C ARG A 107 -14.61 0.06 7.32
N LEU A 108 -13.55 -0.72 7.09
CA LEU A 108 -13.20 -1.26 5.77
C LEU A 108 -14.31 -2.18 5.23
N SER A 109 -14.92 -3.02 6.07
CA SER A 109 -16.00 -3.94 5.63
C SER A 109 -17.28 -3.25 5.18
N ILE A 110 -17.43 -1.93 5.42
CA ILE A 110 -18.57 -1.15 4.92
C ILE A 110 -18.41 -0.79 3.44
N TYR A 111 -17.17 -0.77 2.95
CA TYR A 111 -16.81 -0.21 1.65
C TYR A 111 -16.13 -1.20 0.71
N LEU A 112 -15.42 -2.19 1.23
CA LEU A 112 -14.72 -3.19 0.44
C LEU A 112 -15.54 -4.48 0.36
N ASP A 113 -15.67 -5.01 -0.86
CA ASP A 113 -16.39 -6.25 -1.13
C ASP A 113 -15.57 -7.49 -0.69
N ASP A 114 -14.24 -7.42 -0.84
CA ASP A 114 -13.30 -8.44 -0.35
C ASP A 114 -12.63 -7.98 0.95
N MET A 115 -12.87 -8.73 2.01
CA MET A 115 -12.29 -8.51 3.34
C MET A 115 -11.29 -9.62 3.73
N THR A 116 -10.69 -10.26 2.72
CA THR A 116 -9.58 -11.20 2.94
C THR A 116 -8.48 -10.52 3.74
N LEU A 117 -8.12 -11.16 4.84
CA LEU A 117 -7.16 -10.61 5.78
C LEU A 117 -5.75 -10.76 5.22
N LEU A 118 -4.97 -9.69 5.24
CA LEU A 118 -3.56 -9.74 4.91
C LEU A 118 -2.84 -10.64 5.92
N PRO A 119 -2.07 -11.64 5.45
CA PRO A 119 -1.33 -12.51 6.34
C PRO A 119 -0.19 -11.74 7.01
N ASP A 120 0.14 -12.13 8.24
CA ASP A 120 1.34 -11.64 8.90
C ASP A 120 2.56 -12.35 8.31
N LEU A 121 3.38 -11.60 7.56
CA LEU A 121 4.58 -12.14 6.93
C LEU A 121 5.85 -11.76 7.68
N PHE A 122 5.81 -10.67 8.47
CA PHE A 122 7.04 -10.01 8.90
C PHE A 122 7.09 -9.59 10.37
N SER A 123 6.00 -9.61 11.14
CA SER A 123 6.01 -9.10 12.52
C SER A 123 7.13 -9.70 13.37
N HIS A 124 7.28 -11.03 13.31
CA HIS A 124 8.26 -11.77 14.10
C HIS A 124 9.70 -11.41 13.73
N HIS A 125 10.03 -11.29 12.44
CA HIS A 125 11.40 -10.94 12.04
C HIS A 125 11.72 -9.47 12.38
N MET A 126 10.72 -8.59 12.36
CA MET A 126 10.88 -7.18 12.68
C MET A 126 10.88 -6.90 14.19
N GLY A 127 10.60 -7.92 15.01
CA GLY A 127 10.43 -7.76 16.45
C GLY A 127 9.21 -6.93 16.83
N LEU A 128 8.17 -6.94 16.00
CA LEU A 128 6.95 -6.16 16.21
C LEU A 128 5.85 -6.99 16.90
N PRO A 129 4.90 -6.34 17.60
CA PRO A 129 3.73 -6.99 18.17
C PRO A 129 2.88 -7.71 17.13
N LEU A 130 2.17 -8.75 17.54
CA LEU A 130 1.28 -9.48 16.63
C LEU A 130 0.14 -8.58 16.12
N PRO A 131 -0.28 -8.71 14.84
CA PRO A 131 -1.35 -7.88 14.26
C PRO A 131 -2.69 -7.91 14.98
N ASP A 132 -3.02 -9.00 15.66
CA ASP A 132 -4.29 -9.11 16.39
C ASP A 132 -4.23 -8.44 17.78
N GLU A 133 -3.03 -8.15 18.30
CA GLU A 133 -2.87 -7.50 19.58
C GLU A 133 -3.42 -6.06 19.54
N ARG A 134 -4.39 -5.76 20.41
CA ARG A 134 -5.10 -4.48 20.46
C ARG A 134 -5.57 -4.02 19.07
N PHE A 135 -6.04 -4.96 18.25
CA PHE A 135 -6.49 -4.70 16.88
C PHE A 135 -5.41 -4.05 16.01
N GLY A 136 -4.15 -4.40 16.20
CA GLY A 136 -3.02 -3.89 15.42
C GLY A 136 -2.57 -2.47 15.81
N LYS A 137 -3.25 -1.82 16.76
CA LYS A 137 -2.90 -0.46 17.17
C LYS A 137 -1.50 -0.37 17.80
N THR A 138 -1.14 -1.33 18.67
CA THR A 138 0.19 -1.35 19.29
C THR A 138 1.27 -1.52 18.22
N GLY A 139 1.12 -2.51 17.34
CA GLY A 139 2.08 -2.77 16.28
C GLY A 139 2.22 -1.62 15.29
N LEU A 140 1.13 -0.90 14.98
CA LEU A 140 1.19 0.29 14.13
C LEU A 140 2.04 1.42 14.74
N VAL A 141 1.91 1.64 16.05
CA VAL A 141 2.71 2.66 16.76
C VAL A 141 4.18 2.25 16.79
N GLU A 142 4.48 1.03 17.23
CA GLU A 142 5.87 0.55 17.31
C GLU A 142 6.55 0.47 15.93
N LEU A 143 5.80 0.09 14.89
CA LEU A 143 6.28 0.13 13.51
C LEU A 143 6.63 1.56 13.08
N ALA A 144 5.76 2.53 13.39
CA ALA A 144 6.00 3.94 13.05
C ALA A 144 7.21 4.51 13.79
N ASP A 145 7.39 4.17 15.07
CA ASP A 145 8.54 4.55 15.88
C ASP A 145 9.84 3.94 15.32
N ALA A 146 9.81 2.64 15.02
CA ALA A 146 10.95 1.94 14.42
C ALA A 146 11.32 2.50 13.05
N TRP A 147 10.33 2.88 12.23
CA TRP A 147 10.55 3.53 10.94
C TRP A 147 11.14 4.94 11.12
N GLN A 148 10.63 5.69 12.09
CA GLN A 148 11.11 7.05 12.37
C GLN A 148 12.55 7.06 12.90
N ALA A 149 12.92 6.11 13.75
CA ALA A 149 14.28 6.00 14.31
C ALA A 149 15.37 5.81 13.24
N ARG A 150 15.01 5.30 12.05
CA ARG A 150 15.91 5.09 10.91
C ARG A 150 15.99 6.30 9.98
N SER A 151 15.03 7.23 10.11
CA SER A 151 14.91 8.41 9.25
C SER A 151 15.77 9.55 9.80
N GLN A 152 16.57 10.18 8.94
CA GLN A 152 17.33 11.38 9.33
C GLN A 152 16.45 12.63 9.52
N TYR A 153 15.19 12.58 9.04
CA TYR A 153 14.27 13.71 9.09
C TYR A 153 13.15 13.49 10.12
N PRO A 154 12.77 14.54 10.89
CA PRO A 154 11.62 14.52 11.78
C PRO A 154 10.35 14.53 10.92
N PHE A 155 9.83 13.35 10.63
CA PHE A 155 8.62 13.18 9.84
C PHE A 155 7.68 12.24 10.60
N GLU A 156 6.49 12.71 10.96
CA GLU A 156 5.54 11.94 11.76
C GLU A 156 4.97 10.74 10.97
N ARG A 157 5.66 9.60 11.01
CA ARG A 157 5.33 8.37 10.25
C ARG A 157 3.94 7.84 10.57
N LEU A 158 3.57 7.85 11.85
CA LEU A 158 2.24 7.43 12.29
C LEU A 158 1.16 8.33 11.71
N GLN A 159 1.37 9.65 11.74
CA GLN A 159 0.44 10.61 11.14
C GLN A 159 0.33 10.42 9.63
N ALA A 160 1.43 10.13 8.93
CA ALA A 160 1.40 9.88 7.49
C ALA A 160 0.60 8.63 7.12
N LEU A 161 0.74 7.55 7.89
CA LEU A 161 -0.05 6.32 7.73
C LEU A 161 -1.54 6.58 8.02
N ASN A 162 -1.85 7.31 9.09
CA ASN A 162 -3.24 7.69 9.43
C ASN A 162 -3.86 8.60 8.36
N ASN A 163 -3.11 9.57 7.84
CA ASN A 163 -3.58 10.44 6.75
C ASN A 163 -3.84 9.61 5.48
N THR A 164 -2.98 8.64 5.19
CA THR A 164 -3.13 7.76 4.02
C THR A 164 -4.42 6.94 4.09
N ILE A 165 -4.73 6.34 5.25
CA ILE A 165 -5.98 5.57 5.40
C ILE A 165 -7.22 6.46 5.37
N GLU A 166 -7.16 7.68 5.92
CA GLU A 166 -8.30 8.62 5.87
C GLU A 166 -8.55 9.13 4.44
N LEU A 167 -7.51 9.42 3.65
CA LEU A 167 -7.65 9.74 2.23
C LEU A 167 -8.31 8.58 1.47
N PHE A 168 -7.90 7.34 1.76
CA PHE A 168 -8.50 6.17 1.16
C PHE A 168 -9.97 6.00 1.55
N PHE A 169 -10.34 6.21 2.82
CA PHE A 169 -11.74 6.22 3.23
C PHE A 169 -12.56 7.33 2.57
N GLY A 170 -11.98 8.52 2.40
CA GLY A 170 -12.61 9.62 1.66
C GLY A 170 -12.97 9.20 0.24
N GLN A 171 -12.03 8.54 -0.46
CA GLN A 171 -12.26 7.98 -1.79
C GLN A 171 -13.37 6.92 -1.79
N LEU A 172 -13.30 5.92 -0.90
CA LEU A 172 -14.28 4.84 -0.82
C LEU A 172 -15.70 5.35 -0.54
N LYS A 173 -15.83 6.40 0.28
CA LYS A 173 -17.11 7.06 0.56
C LYS A 173 -17.69 7.71 -0.70
N LEU A 174 -16.87 8.39 -1.49
CA LEU A 174 -17.28 9.00 -2.76
C LEU A 174 -17.71 7.93 -3.77
N GLU A 175 -16.95 6.83 -3.90
CA GLU A 175 -17.31 5.70 -4.77
C GLU A 175 -18.67 5.10 -4.41
N LYS A 176 -18.91 4.85 -3.12
CA LYS A 176 -20.18 4.31 -2.64
C LYS A 176 -21.34 5.27 -2.90
N SER A 177 -21.15 6.57 -2.64
CA SER A 177 -22.15 7.60 -2.94
C SER A 177 -22.50 7.65 -4.43
N ASN A 178 -21.50 7.57 -5.31
CA ASN A 178 -21.72 7.59 -6.76
C ASN A 178 -22.46 6.33 -7.25
N ARG A 179 -22.17 5.15 -6.68
CA ARG A 179 -22.93 3.93 -6.98
C ARG A 179 -24.39 4.02 -6.54
N SER A 180 -24.68 4.64 -5.39
CA SER A 180 -26.05 4.85 -4.93
C SER A 180 -26.87 5.82 -5.79
N HIS A 181 -26.22 6.69 -6.58
CA HIS A 181 -26.88 7.69 -7.42
C HIS A 181 -26.96 7.30 -8.91
N ALA A 182 -26.35 6.19 -9.33
CA ALA A 182 -26.50 5.68 -10.69
C ALA A 182 -27.83 4.90 -10.80
N PRO A 183 -28.85 5.40 -11.53
CA PRO A 183 -30.08 4.63 -11.76
C PRO A 183 -29.76 3.39 -12.59
N GLU A 184 -30.35 2.25 -12.23
CA GLU A 184 -30.37 1.05 -13.08
C GLU A 184 -30.98 1.43 -14.43
N MET A 185 -30.18 1.37 -15.50
CA MET A 185 -30.62 1.50 -16.88
C MET A 185 -30.98 0.13 -17.45
#